data_AF-A0A9Q9HYW9-F1
#
_entry.id   AF-A0A9Q9HYW9-F1
#
_cell.length_a   1.000
_cell.length_b   1.000
_cell.length_c   1.000
_cell.angle_alpha   90.00
_cell.angle_beta   90.00
_cell.angle_gamma   90.00
#
_symmetry.space_group_name_H-M   'P 1'
#
loop_
_entity.id
_entity.type
_entity.pdbx_description
1 polymer ?
#
loop_
_entity_poly.entity_id
_entity_poly.type
_entity_poly.pdbx_seq_one_letter_code
_entity_poly.pdbx_strand_id
1 'polypeptide(L)' 'MTARREKFRVGHVLFEVDGGPGTFGLFAAEADEPKHRRPLFTGFVERGMGDQLRRLADRFDELEAGQE' A
#
# COMPACT_ATOMS: atom_id res chain seq x y z
N MET A 1 11.49 -10.39 18.68
CA MET A 1 10.21 -10.87 18.14
C MET A 1 10.13 -10.41 16.69
N THR A 2 9.95 -11.32 15.74
CA THR A 2 9.82 -10.96 14.32
C THR A 2 8.41 -10.40 14.12
N ALA A 3 8.30 -9.14 13.69
CA ALA A 3 7.00 -8.51 13.51
C ALA A 3 6.27 -9.12 12.29
N ARG A 4 4.95 -9.30 12.41
CA ARG A 4 4.12 -9.90 11.35
C ARG A 4 3.91 -8.87 10.25
N ARG A 5 4.36 -9.20 9.04
CA ARG A 5 4.15 -8.39 7.84
C ARG A 5 2.96 -8.88 7.04
N GLU A 6 2.13 -7.97 6.58
CA GLU A 6 0.93 -8.24 5.78
C GLU A 6 1.04 -7.53 4.43
N LYS A 7 0.53 -8.16 3.36
CA LYS A 7 0.65 -7.67 1.99
C LYS A 7 -0.70 -7.45 1.33
N PHE A 8 -0.90 -6.28 0.73
CA PHE A 8 -2.11 -5.90 0.01
C PHE A 8 -1.76 -5.46 -1.41
N ARG A 9 -2.36 -6.08 -2.42
CA ARG A 9 -2.19 -5.65 -3.82
C ARG A 9 -3.32 -4.70 -4.20
N VAL A 10 -2.96 -3.54 -4.74
CA VAL A 10 -3.88 -2.50 -5.20
C VAL A 10 -3.41 -2.04 -6.58
N GLY A 11 -4.10 -2.48 -7.64
CA GLY A 11 -3.62 -2.30 -9.01
C GLY A 11 -2.21 -2.89 -9.22
N HIS A 12 -1.29 -2.05 -9.75
CA HIS A 12 0.13 -2.40 -9.95
C HIS A 12 1.03 -2.07 -8.74
N VAL A 13 0.44 -1.72 -7.58
CA VAL A 13 1.15 -1.40 -6.35
C VAL A 13 0.92 -2.50 -5.31
N LEU A 14 1.98 -2.89 -4.61
CA LEU A 14 1.93 -3.81 -3.47
C LEU A 14 2.29 -3.04 -2.20
N PHE A 15 1.39 -3.06 -1.21
CA PHE A 15 1.61 -2.52 0.13
C PHE A 15 2.10 -3.65 1.03
N GLU A 16 3.20 -3.46 1.75
CA GLU A 16 3.61 -4.31 2.88
C GLU A 16 3.49 -3.50 4.17
N VAL A 17 2.69 -3.98 5.13
CA VAL A 17 2.45 -3.32 6.42
C VAL A 17 3.14 -4.13 7.51
N ASP A 18 3.88 -3.46 8.39
CA ASP A 18 4.51 -4.06 9.56
C ASP A 18 3.77 -3.61 10.84
N GLY A 19 3.01 -4.54 11.42
CA GLY A 19 2.19 -4.28 12.61
C GLY A 19 2.98 -4.12 13.91
N GLY A 20 4.31 -4.34 13.90
CA GLY A 20 5.15 -4.09 15.06
C GLY A 20 5.44 -2.60 15.27
N PRO A 21 6.37 -2.01 14.50
CA PRO A 21 6.72 -0.59 14.58
C PRO A 21 5.70 0.34 13.91
N GLY A 22 4.65 -0.19 13.25
CA GLY A 22 3.64 0.62 12.58
C GLY A 22 4.17 1.32 11.33
N THR A 23 4.87 0.57 10.47
CA THR A 23 5.44 1.08 9.22
C THR A 23 4.80 0.41 8.01
N PHE A 24 5.00 1.01 6.84
CA PHE A 24 4.60 0.43 5.57
C PHE A 24 5.64 0.67 4.48
N GLY A 25 5.61 -0.18 3.45
CA GLY A 25 6.39 -0.03 2.22
C GLY A 25 5.52 -0.25 0.98
N LEU A 26 5.80 0.52 -0.07
CA LEU A 26 5.17 0.39 -1.38
C LEU A 26 6.14 -0.26 -2.36
N PHE A 27 5.69 -1.24 -3.12
CA PHE A 27 6.48 -1.95 -4.11
C PHE A 27 5.74 -1.97 -5.44
N ALA A 28 6.48 -2.05 -6.55
CA ALA A 28 5.86 -2.43 -7.82
C ALA A 28 5.38 -3.89 -7.72
N ALA A 29 4.09 -4.14 -7.99
CA ALA A 29 3.49 -5.46 -7.79
C ALA A 29 3.98 -6.53 -8.79
N GLU A 30 4.65 -6.11 -9.85
CA GLU A 30 5.19 -6.96 -10.94
C GLU A 30 6.72 -7.06 -10.91
N ALA A 31 7.37 -6.61 -9.82
CA ALA A 31 8.81 -6.76 -9.66
C ALA A 31 9.19 -8.23 -9.37
N ASP A 32 9.30 -9.03 -10.43
CA ASP A 32 9.56 -10.47 -10.33
C ASP A 32 11.01 -10.78 -9.93
N GLU A 33 11.95 -9.91 -10.27
CA GLU A 33 13.36 -10.11 -9.89
C GLU A 33 13.67 -9.58 -8.49
N PRO A 34 14.44 -10.32 -7.66
CA PRO A 34 14.83 -9.90 -6.31
C PRO A 34 15.49 -8.52 -6.23
N LYS A 35 16.25 -8.13 -7.27
CA LYS A 35 16.92 -6.82 -7.35
C LYS A 35 15.95 -5.64 -7.50
N HIS A 36 14.73 -5.91 -7.97
CA HIS A 36 13.64 -4.94 -8.15
C HIS A 36 12.65 -4.92 -6.96
N ARG A 37 12.81 -5.81 -5.98
CA ARG A 37 11.96 -5.90 -4.77
C ARG A 37 12.31 -4.87 -3.69
N ARG A 38 12.94 -3.75 -4.04
CA ARG A 38 13.13 -2.65 -3.09
C ARG A 38 11.84 -1.85 -3.00
N PRO A 39 11.48 -1.34 -1.81
CA PRO A 39 10.33 -0.46 -1.71
C PRO A 39 10.60 0.80 -2.55
N LEU A 40 9.62 1.17 -3.37
CA LEU A 40 9.56 2.46 -4.04
C LEU A 40 9.47 3.59 -3.02
N PHE A 41 8.76 3.34 -1.91
CA PHE A 41 8.59 4.27 -0.81
C PHE A 41 8.39 3.51 0.51
N THR A 42 8.81 4.11 1.63
CA THR A 42 8.54 3.61 2.98
C THR A 42 8.14 4.75 3.90
N GLY A 43 7.24 4.48 4.85
CA GLY A 43 6.80 5.48 5.83
C GLY A 43 6.26 4.87 7.12
N PHE A 44 5.92 5.74 8.06
CA PHE A 44 5.20 5.38 9.28
C PHE A 44 3.70 5.58 9.09
N VAL A 45 2.90 4.74 9.73
CA VAL A 45 1.46 4.93 9.78
C VAL A 45 1.17 6.09 10.74
N GLU A 46 0.67 7.18 10.20
CA GLU A 46 0.31 8.37 10.98
C GLU A 46 -1.16 8.37 11.38
N ARG A 47 -1.49 9.12 12.44
CA ARG A 47 -2.87 9.30 12.89
C ARG A 47 -3.70 9.93 11.77
N GLY A 48 -4.81 9.28 11.41
CA GLY A 48 -5.74 9.74 10.37
C GLY A 48 -5.40 9.27 8.96
N MET A 49 -4.26 8.60 8.74
CA MET A 49 -3.86 8.09 7.43
C MET A 49 -4.88 7.09 6.86
N GLY A 50 -5.49 6.25 7.71
CA GLY A 50 -6.55 5.33 7.28
C GLY A 50 -7.83 6.03 6.78
N ASP A 51 -8.15 7.22 7.29
CA ASP A 51 -9.29 8.01 6.80
C ASP A 51 -8.98 8.66 5.45
N GLN A 52 -7.74 9.11 5.27
CA GLN A 52 -7.27 9.65 3.99
C GLN A 52 -7.29 8.58 2.89
N LEU A 53 -6.82 7.36 3.21
CA LEU A 53 -6.86 6.23 2.27
C LEU A 53 -8.29 5.83 1.90
N ARG A 54 -9.22 5.86 2.86
CA ARG A 54 -10.65 5.60 2.57
C ARG A 54 -11.24 6.63 1.60
N ARG A 55 -10.99 7.92 1.82
CA ARG A 55 -11.44 8.97 0.89
C ARG A 55 -10.84 8.83 -0.50
N LEU A 56 -9.59 8.35 -0.59
CA LEU A 56 -8.97 8.05 -1.88
C LEU A 56 -9.66 6.88 -2.58
N ALA A 57 -10.00 5.82 -1.84
CA ALA A 57 -10.76 4.69 -2.36
C ALA A 57 -12.14 5.14 -2.88
N ASP A 58 -12.89 5.92 -2.09
CA ASP A 58 -14.18 6.49 -2.51
C ASP A 58 -14.03 7.28 -3.84
N ARG A 59 -12.94 8.05 -3.98
CA ARG A 59 -12.67 8.80 -5.21
C ARG A 59 -12.33 7.91 -6.41
N PHE A 60 -11.66 6.77 -6.20
CA PHE A 60 -11.42 5.81 -7.26
C PHE A 60 -12.72 5.18 -7.74
N ASP A 61 -13.61 4.81 -6.82
CA ASP A 61 -14.92 4.23 -7.16
C ASP A 61 -15.78 5.23 -7.96
N GLU A 62 -15.77 6.51 -7.60
CA GLU A 62 -16.44 7.58 -8.36
C GLU A 62 -15.90 7.72 -9.79
N LEU A 63 -14.58 7.59 -9.97
CA LEU A 63 -13.93 7.68 -11.27
C LEU A 63 -14.28 6.47 -12.14
N GLU A 64 -14.25 5.26 -11.56
CA GLU A 64 -14.61 4.01 -12.25
C GLU A 64 -16.06 4.05 -12.74
N ALA A 65 -17.00 4.51 -11.89
CA ALA A 65 -18.41 4.66 -12.26
C ALA A 65 -18.64 5.67 -13.42
N GLY A 66 -17.69 6.59 -13.66
CA GLY A 66 -17.76 7.55 -14.76
C GLY A 66 -17.12 7.08 -16.08
N GLN A 67 -16.55 5.86 -16.12
CA GLN A 67 -15.92 5.29 -17.32
C GLN A 67 -16.88 4.43 -18.16
N GLU A 68 -18.16 4.38 -17.81
CA GLU A 68 -19.24 3.70 -18.53
C GLU A 68 -19.80 4.50 -19.73
#